data_AF-A0A963JFZ6-F1
#
_entry.id   AF-A0A963JFZ6-F1
#
_cell.length_a   1.000
_cell.length_b   1.000
_cell.length_c   1.000
_cell.angle_alpha   90.00
_cell.angle_beta   90.00
_cell.angle_gamma   90.00
#
_symmetry.space_group_name_H-M   'P 1'
#
loop_
_entity.id
_entity.type
_entity.pdbx_description
1 polymer ?
#
loop_
_entity_poly.entity_id
_entity_poly.type
_entity_poly.pdbx_seq_one_letter_code
_entity_poly.pdbx_strand_id
1 'polypeptide(L)'
;LPVGTEFLDLLSPQFISDLVSWGAIGARTTESQSHRQLASGLSCPVGFKNGTDGGVKVASDAILAAQAPHAFMGMTKMGQAAIFETRGNDDCHVILRGGKAPNYGAAEVEAACKLLRSAGLREQVMIDVSHANSSKQHQRQIDVAADVAAQLAGGDGRILGVMIESHLHEGRQDIVPGRPLLPGVSLTDACISLAQTGPVLAQLAAGVQARRQSQAPHAGEI
;
A
#
# COMPACT_ATOMS: atom_id res chain seq x y z
N LEU A 1 -14.92 -0.73 -11.50
CA LEU A 1 -13.78 -1.25 -10.71
C LEU A 1 -13.16 -0.06 -9.98
N PRO A 2 -13.05 -0.06 -8.63
CA PRO A 2 -12.34 0.99 -7.90
C PRO A 2 -10.89 1.10 -8.36
N VAL A 3 -10.29 2.28 -8.26
CA VAL A 3 -8.88 2.50 -8.65
C VAL A 3 -8.06 3.01 -7.47
N GLY A 4 -6.83 2.53 -7.39
CA GLY A 4 -5.80 3.04 -6.48
C GLY A 4 -4.65 3.66 -7.26
N THR A 5 -4.02 4.71 -6.72
CA THR A 5 -2.85 5.35 -7.35
C THR A 5 -1.85 5.83 -6.30
N GLU A 6 -0.61 6.02 -6.72
CA GLU A 6 0.35 6.81 -5.96
C GLU A 6 0.14 8.31 -6.25
N PHE A 7 0.03 9.13 -5.20
CA PHE A 7 0.01 10.59 -5.30
C PHE A 7 1.42 11.13 -5.09
N LEU A 8 2.21 11.11 -6.18
CA LEU A 8 3.59 11.57 -6.18
C LEU A 8 3.72 13.08 -6.44
N ASP A 9 2.98 13.57 -7.42
CA ASP A 9 2.98 15.00 -7.75
C ASP A 9 1.91 15.73 -6.94
N LEU A 10 2.18 16.97 -6.53
CA LEU A 10 1.29 17.76 -5.68
C LEU A 10 0.19 18.49 -6.45
N LEU A 11 0.25 18.50 -7.79
CA LEU A 11 -0.69 19.23 -8.66
C LEU A 11 -1.69 18.27 -9.33
N SER A 12 -1.20 17.13 -9.82
CA SER A 12 -2.00 16.09 -10.46
C SER A 12 -3.24 15.63 -9.67
N PRO A 13 -3.28 15.61 -8.31
CA PRO A 13 -4.48 15.22 -7.57
C PRO A 13 -5.69 16.11 -7.88
N GLN A 14 -5.50 17.39 -8.25
CA GLN A 14 -6.61 18.28 -8.61
C GLN A 14 -7.38 17.84 -9.86
N PHE A 15 -6.77 16.99 -10.69
CA PHE A 15 -7.32 16.52 -11.95
C PHE A 15 -7.95 15.13 -11.87
N ILE A 16 -7.56 14.30 -10.90
CA ILE A 16 -7.93 12.88 -10.87
C ILE A 16 -8.49 12.39 -9.53
N SER A 17 -8.33 13.14 -8.44
CA SER A 17 -8.60 12.61 -7.09
C SER A 17 -10.06 12.24 -6.84
N ASP A 18 -11.00 12.84 -7.56
CA ASP A 18 -12.43 12.51 -7.51
C ASP A 18 -12.76 11.13 -8.13
N LEU A 19 -11.83 10.55 -8.87
CA LEU A 19 -11.94 9.21 -9.45
C LEU A 19 -11.17 8.14 -8.66
N VAL A 20 -10.38 8.53 -7.65
CA VAL A 20 -9.50 7.63 -6.89
C VAL A 20 -10.17 7.14 -5.62
N SER A 21 -10.21 5.82 -5.42
CA SER A 21 -10.81 5.19 -4.24
C SER A 21 -9.82 4.95 -3.11
N TRP A 22 -8.51 4.94 -3.40
CA TRP A 22 -7.42 4.73 -2.44
C TRP A 22 -6.11 5.33 -2.96
N GLY A 23 -5.35 6.00 -2.09
CA GLY A 23 -4.07 6.62 -2.42
C GLY A 23 -2.89 5.93 -1.75
N ALA A 24 -1.71 6.02 -2.37
CA ALA A 24 -0.43 5.72 -1.75
C ALA A 24 0.48 6.95 -1.73
N ILE A 25 1.27 7.09 -0.67
CA ILE A 25 2.47 7.94 -0.65
C ILE A 25 3.70 7.04 -0.69
N GLY A 26 4.56 7.30 -1.69
CA GLY A 26 5.73 6.51 -1.98
C GLY A 26 6.79 6.54 -0.86
N ALA A 27 7.63 5.50 -0.80
CA ALA A 27 8.65 5.36 0.25
C ALA A 27 9.69 6.51 0.28
N ARG A 28 9.85 7.24 -0.83
CA ARG A 28 10.75 8.40 -0.95
C ARG A 28 10.08 9.73 -0.59
N THR A 29 8.76 9.74 -0.47
CA THR A 29 7.97 10.95 -0.18
C THR A 29 7.17 10.85 1.11
N THR A 30 7.15 9.70 1.80
CA THR A 30 6.59 9.53 3.16
C THR A 30 7.18 10.53 4.17
N GLU A 31 8.45 10.93 4.04
CA GLU A 31 9.09 11.95 4.90
C GLU A 31 8.75 13.39 4.51
N SER A 32 8.21 13.60 3.31
CA SER A 32 7.94 14.93 2.79
C SER A 32 6.74 15.53 3.52
N GLN A 33 6.96 16.68 4.16
CA GLN A 33 5.89 17.43 4.80
C GLN A 33 4.78 17.81 3.80
N SER A 34 5.12 18.17 2.57
CA SER A 34 4.16 18.51 1.53
C SER A 34 3.24 17.33 1.15
N HIS A 35 3.75 16.10 1.18
CA HIS A 35 2.93 14.92 0.91
C HIS A 35 2.04 14.55 2.10
N ARG A 36 2.50 14.79 3.34
CA ARG A 36 1.69 14.64 4.55
C ARG A 36 0.53 15.63 4.57
N GLN A 37 0.80 16.88 4.19
CA GLN A 37 -0.20 17.93 4.00
C GLN A 37 -1.18 17.62 2.85
N LEU A 38 -0.70 17.05 1.74
CA LEU A 38 -1.58 16.58 0.68
C LEU A 38 -2.52 15.48 1.21
N ALA A 39 -1.97 14.46 1.87
CA ALA A 39 -2.72 13.33 2.38
C ALA A 39 -3.81 13.72 3.40
N SER A 40 -3.58 14.75 4.22
CA SER A 40 -4.58 15.27 5.18
C SER A 40 -5.80 15.90 4.50
N GLY A 41 -5.69 16.25 3.21
CA GLY A 41 -6.77 16.84 2.41
C GLY A 41 -7.40 15.90 1.38
N LEU A 42 -6.85 14.71 1.16
CA LEU A 42 -7.40 13.75 0.20
C LEU A 42 -8.72 13.16 0.69
N SER A 43 -9.69 13.03 -0.22
CA SER A 43 -11.02 12.48 0.09
C SER A 43 -11.09 10.94 -0.01
N CYS A 44 -9.96 10.26 0.13
CA CYS A 44 -9.86 8.81 0.10
C CYS A 44 -8.86 8.31 1.16
N PRO A 45 -8.91 7.02 1.55
CA PRO A 45 -7.89 6.42 2.41
C PRO A 45 -6.49 6.48 1.78
N VAL A 46 -5.46 6.66 2.61
CA VAL A 46 -4.07 6.82 2.14
C VAL A 46 -3.12 5.85 2.84
N GLY A 47 -2.39 5.05 2.08
CA GLY A 47 -1.32 4.20 2.59
C GLY A 47 0.05 4.88 2.49
N PHE A 48 0.79 4.95 3.60
CA PHE A 48 2.17 5.44 3.63
C PHE A 48 3.15 4.27 3.60
N LYS A 49 4.00 4.21 2.57
CA LYS A 49 5.06 3.21 2.50
C LYS A 49 6.13 3.46 3.57
N ASN A 50 6.64 2.39 4.20
CA ASN A 50 7.84 2.47 5.03
C ASN A 50 9.04 2.99 4.21
N GLY A 51 10.05 3.52 4.90
CA GLY A 51 11.24 4.09 4.29
C GLY A 51 12.01 3.07 3.46
N THR A 52 12.81 3.52 2.48
CA THR A 52 13.53 2.59 1.58
C THR A 52 14.56 1.70 2.28
N ASP A 53 14.98 2.06 3.49
CA ASP A 53 15.84 1.28 4.36
C ASP A 53 15.09 0.22 5.20
N GLY A 54 13.76 0.30 5.26
CA GLY A 54 12.88 -0.57 6.05
C GLY A 54 12.23 0.12 7.25
N GLY A 55 12.58 1.37 7.55
CA GLY A 55 12.08 2.07 8.73
C GLY A 55 10.57 2.30 8.70
N VAL A 56 9.83 1.74 9.67
CA VAL A 56 8.36 1.91 9.80
C VAL A 56 7.99 3.21 10.51
N LYS A 57 8.86 3.71 11.41
CA LYS A 57 8.62 4.95 12.17
C LYS A 57 8.23 6.11 11.27
N VAL A 58 8.87 6.21 10.11
CA VAL A 58 8.62 7.27 9.13
C VAL A 58 7.18 7.32 8.62
N ALA A 59 6.58 6.14 8.40
CA ALA A 59 5.20 6.00 7.96
C ALA A 59 4.25 6.27 9.14
N SER A 60 4.60 5.82 10.35
CA SER A 60 3.86 6.16 11.58
C SER A 60 3.80 7.66 11.81
N ASP A 61 4.92 8.36 11.71
CA ASP A 61 4.98 9.83 11.86
C ASP A 61 4.17 10.53 10.75
N ALA A 62 4.18 9.98 9.54
CA ALA A 62 3.41 10.52 8.41
C ALA A 62 1.89 10.36 8.62
N ILE A 63 1.44 9.24 9.18
CA ILE A 63 0.03 9.00 9.54
C ILE A 63 -0.42 10.02 10.60
N LEU A 64 0.35 10.18 11.68
CA LEU A 64 0.03 11.17 12.72
C LEU A 64 -0.06 12.59 12.14
N ALA A 65 0.86 12.94 11.24
CA ALA A 65 0.81 14.23 10.56
C ALA A 65 -0.42 14.36 9.67
N ALA A 66 -0.77 13.34 8.89
CA ALA A 66 -1.91 13.36 7.97
C ALA A 66 -3.26 13.40 8.71
N GLN A 67 -3.36 12.86 9.93
CA GLN A 67 -4.54 12.94 10.78
C GLN A 67 -4.80 14.36 11.33
N ALA A 68 -3.77 15.21 11.37
CA ALA A 68 -3.92 16.57 11.85
C ALA A 68 -4.45 17.53 10.75
N PRO A 69 -5.19 18.59 11.13
CA PRO A 69 -5.44 19.72 10.25
C PRO A 69 -4.14 20.42 9.81
N HIS A 70 -4.08 20.85 8.56
CA HIS A 70 -2.97 21.66 8.01
C HIS A 70 -3.48 22.87 7.27
N ALA A 71 -2.68 23.95 7.28
CA ALA A 71 -2.79 25.07 6.36
C ALA A 71 -1.55 25.15 5.47
N PHE A 72 -1.70 25.17 4.14
CA PHE A 72 -0.57 25.20 3.21
C PHE A 72 -0.93 25.84 1.86
N MET A 73 0.08 26.28 1.11
CA MET A 73 -0.11 26.86 -0.22
C MET A 73 -0.17 25.76 -1.29
N GLY A 74 -1.16 25.82 -2.17
CA GLY A 74 -1.37 24.87 -3.26
C GLY A 74 -2.03 25.52 -4.47
N MET A 75 -2.53 24.69 -5.39
CA MET A 75 -3.20 25.13 -6.62
C MET A 75 -4.68 24.76 -6.60
N THR A 76 -5.56 25.69 -6.94
CA THR A 76 -7.00 25.43 -7.10
C THR A 76 -7.29 24.71 -8.42
N LYS A 77 -8.52 24.18 -8.55
CA LYS A 77 -9.01 23.59 -9.81
C LYS A 77 -8.98 24.57 -11.00
N MET A 78 -8.94 25.88 -10.74
CA MET A 78 -8.83 26.93 -11.78
C MET A 78 -7.38 27.29 -12.12
N GLY A 79 -6.39 26.58 -11.55
CA GLY A 79 -4.98 26.87 -11.80
C GLY A 79 -4.48 28.14 -11.10
N GLN A 80 -5.13 28.55 -10.01
CA GLN A 80 -4.70 29.70 -9.20
C GLN A 80 -4.07 29.24 -7.88
N ALA A 81 -2.99 29.91 -7.47
CA ALA A 81 -2.40 29.66 -6.16
C ALA A 81 -3.35 30.10 -5.04
N ALA A 82 -3.51 29.28 -4.01
CA ALA A 82 -4.34 29.56 -2.85
C ALA A 82 -3.79 28.92 -1.58
N ILE A 83 -4.27 29.39 -0.43
CA ILE A 83 -4.07 28.73 0.86
C ILE A 83 -5.20 27.70 1.04
N PHE A 84 -4.83 26.47 1.33
CA PHE A 84 -5.72 25.36 1.62
C PHE A 84 -5.69 25.07 3.10
N GLU A 85 -6.87 24.82 3.67
CA GLU A 85 -7.03 24.28 5.01
C GLU A 85 -7.65 22.89 4.90
N THR A 86 -7.03 21.92 5.57
CA THR A 86 -7.48 20.52 5.59
C THR A 86 -7.92 20.16 6.99
N ARG A 87 -8.80 19.16 7.10
CA ARG A 87 -9.35 18.72 8.38
C ARG A 87 -8.58 17.57 9.02
N GLY A 88 -7.59 17.02 8.32
CA GLY A 88 -6.99 15.74 8.66
C GLY A 88 -7.67 14.57 7.93
N ASN A 89 -6.95 13.46 7.85
CA ASN A 89 -7.39 12.20 7.26
C ASN A 89 -7.15 11.05 8.24
N ASP A 90 -8.21 10.54 8.85
CA ASP A 90 -8.16 9.44 9.82
C ASP A 90 -8.01 8.06 9.17
N ASP A 91 -8.21 7.98 7.85
CA ASP A 91 -8.16 6.75 7.06
C ASP A 91 -6.78 6.50 6.44
N CYS A 92 -5.74 6.75 7.23
CA CYS A 92 -4.37 6.45 6.87
C CYS A 92 -3.86 5.14 7.50
N HIS A 93 -2.96 4.43 6.81
CA HIS A 93 -2.36 3.17 7.27
C HIS A 93 -0.93 2.99 6.73
N VAL A 94 -0.17 2.06 7.32
CA VAL A 94 1.19 1.73 6.88
C VAL A 94 1.16 0.71 5.74
N ILE A 95 2.05 0.86 4.78
CA ILE A 95 2.38 -0.15 3.78
C ILE A 95 3.80 -0.68 4.06
N LEU A 96 3.89 -1.97 4.38
CA LEU A 96 5.14 -2.72 4.53
C LEU A 96 5.61 -3.19 3.14
N ARG A 97 6.74 -2.66 2.65
CA ARG A 97 7.26 -2.87 1.29
C ARG A 97 8.69 -3.37 1.21
N GLY A 98 9.21 -3.84 2.35
CA GLY A 98 10.60 -4.22 2.57
C GLY A 98 11.53 -3.03 2.74
N GLY A 99 12.82 -3.32 2.86
CA GLY A 99 13.90 -2.36 2.95
C GLY A 99 15.22 -3.01 2.57
N LYS A 100 16.20 -2.99 3.48
CA LYS A 100 17.43 -3.82 3.35
C LYS A 100 17.13 -5.33 3.34
N ALA A 101 16.05 -5.73 3.99
CA ALA A 101 15.49 -7.07 3.97
C ALA A 101 13.97 -6.99 3.75
N PRO A 102 13.31 -8.08 3.32
CA PRO A 102 11.85 -8.17 3.35
C PRO A 102 11.30 -7.97 4.76
N ASN A 103 10.09 -7.43 4.88
CA ASN A 103 9.41 -7.13 6.13
C ASN A 103 7.92 -7.53 6.14
N TYR A 104 7.59 -8.62 5.44
CA TYR A 104 6.23 -9.17 5.37
C TYR A 104 5.94 -10.26 6.41
N GLY A 105 6.97 -10.80 7.06
CA GLY A 105 6.83 -11.93 7.99
C GLY A 105 6.11 -11.54 9.28
N ALA A 106 5.61 -12.55 10.00
CA ALA A 106 4.84 -12.34 11.23
C ALA A 106 5.61 -11.54 12.30
N ALA A 107 6.94 -11.72 12.38
CA ALA A 107 7.78 -10.96 13.31
C ALA A 107 7.85 -9.48 12.95
N GLU A 108 7.95 -9.14 11.66
CA GLU A 108 7.97 -7.75 11.20
C GLU A 108 6.59 -7.10 11.29
N VAL A 109 5.50 -7.85 11.05
CA VAL A 109 4.12 -7.40 11.29
C VAL A 109 3.92 -7.08 12.77
N GLU A 110 4.37 -7.95 13.68
CA GLU A 110 4.32 -7.72 15.14
C GLU A 110 5.11 -6.46 15.52
N ALA A 111 6.35 -6.32 15.04
CA ALA A 111 7.18 -5.16 15.33
C ALA A 111 6.56 -3.86 14.82
N ALA A 112 5.99 -3.86 13.62
CA ALA A 112 5.28 -2.72 13.06
C ALA A 112 4.04 -2.36 13.89
N CYS A 113 3.21 -3.35 14.25
CA CYS A 113 2.00 -3.13 15.04
C CYS A 113 2.32 -2.63 16.46
N LYS A 114 3.37 -3.15 17.10
CA LYS A 114 3.84 -2.63 18.39
C LYS A 114 4.26 -1.16 18.32
N LEU A 115 4.95 -0.78 17.23
CA LEU A 115 5.31 0.62 16.99
C LEU A 115 4.06 1.49 16.82
N LEU A 116 3.11 1.05 15.98
CA LEU A 116 1.84 1.77 15.76
C LEU A 116 1.05 1.94 17.06
N ARG A 117 0.95 0.88 17.87
CA ARG A 117 0.32 0.92 19.20
C ARG A 117 0.98 1.95 20.11
N SER A 118 2.32 1.98 20.15
CA SER A 118 3.07 2.94 20.97
C SER A 118 2.89 4.39 20.52
N ALA A 119 2.55 4.60 19.25
CA ALA A 119 2.23 5.91 18.66
C ALA A 119 0.73 6.26 18.78
N GLY A 120 -0.10 5.41 19.38
CA GLY A 120 -1.55 5.63 19.49
C GLY A 120 -2.33 5.38 18.20
N LEU A 121 -1.73 4.70 17.22
CA LEU A 121 -2.34 4.40 15.92
C LEU A 121 -2.99 3.01 15.91
N ARG A 122 -3.92 2.80 14.96
CA ARG A 122 -4.50 1.49 14.68
C ARG A 122 -3.40 0.51 14.29
N GLU A 123 -3.42 -0.67 14.89
CA GLU A 123 -2.45 -1.75 14.64
C GLU A 123 -2.79 -2.51 13.37
N GLN A 124 -2.73 -1.82 12.25
CA GLN A 124 -3.11 -2.35 10.96
C GLN A 124 -2.06 -2.01 9.91
N VAL A 125 -1.71 -3.01 9.10
CA VAL A 125 -0.72 -2.87 8.02
C VAL A 125 -1.27 -3.43 6.71
N MET A 126 -0.90 -2.79 5.61
CA MET A 126 -0.97 -3.36 4.26
C MET A 126 0.41 -3.93 3.90
N ILE A 127 0.46 -5.06 3.19
CA ILE A 127 1.71 -5.68 2.74
C ILE A 127 1.86 -5.54 1.23
N ASP A 128 2.86 -4.81 0.78
CA ASP A 128 3.31 -4.79 -0.61
C ASP A 128 4.16 -6.05 -0.86
N VAL A 129 3.63 -6.98 -1.65
CA VAL A 129 4.31 -8.27 -1.90
C VAL A 129 5.43 -8.15 -2.93
N SER A 130 5.54 -7.00 -3.63
CA SER A 130 6.55 -6.72 -4.63
C SER A 130 7.78 -6.01 -4.03
N HIS A 131 8.44 -5.19 -4.84
CA HIS A 131 9.53 -4.30 -4.44
C HIS A 131 10.62 -4.99 -3.59
N ALA A 132 10.91 -4.47 -2.39
CA ALA A 132 11.97 -5.04 -1.56
C ALA A 132 11.52 -6.33 -0.85
N ASN A 133 10.22 -6.54 -0.69
CA ASN A 133 9.68 -7.80 -0.17
C ASN A 133 9.90 -8.96 -1.15
N SER A 134 9.78 -8.72 -2.45
CA SER A 134 10.13 -9.68 -3.50
C SER A 134 11.63 -9.71 -3.83
N SER A 135 12.44 -8.88 -3.18
CA SER A 135 13.84 -8.60 -3.56
C SER A 135 13.99 -8.28 -5.06
N LYS A 136 13.02 -7.54 -5.61
CA LYS A 136 12.90 -7.16 -7.02
C LYS A 136 12.79 -8.34 -7.99
N GLN A 137 12.33 -9.49 -7.51
CA GLN A 137 12.07 -10.68 -8.33
C GLN A 137 10.57 -10.92 -8.37
N HIS A 138 9.91 -10.55 -9.46
CA HIS A 138 8.45 -10.58 -9.57
C HIS A 138 7.82 -11.95 -9.28
N GLN A 139 8.46 -13.06 -9.61
CA GLN A 139 7.99 -14.40 -9.24
C GLN A 139 7.85 -14.59 -7.72
N ARG A 140 8.74 -13.97 -6.92
CA ARG A 140 8.70 -14.07 -5.46
C ARG A 140 7.47 -13.41 -4.84
N GLN A 141 6.74 -12.57 -5.58
CA GLN A 141 5.44 -12.06 -5.12
C GLN A 141 4.47 -13.20 -4.76
N ILE A 142 4.57 -14.34 -5.45
CA ILE A 142 3.75 -15.53 -5.19
C ILE A 142 4.10 -16.13 -3.83
N ASP A 143 5.38 -16.29 -3.53
CA ASP A 143 5.86 -16.83 -2.24
C ASP A 143 5.50 -15.89 -1.09
N VAL A 144 5.68 -14.58 -1.28
CA VAL A 144 5.31 -13.57 -0.28
C VAL A 144 3.80 -13.56 -0.04
N ALA A 145 2.99 -13.62 -1.09
CA ALA A 145 1.54 -13.70 -0.95
C ALA A 145 1.08 -15.00 -0.26
N ALA A 146 1.78 -16.12 -0.50
CA ALA A 146 1.51 -17.38 0.19
C ALA A 146 1.79 -17.29 1.69
N ASP A 147 2.88 -16.65 2.09
CA ASP A 147 3.21 -16.39 3.51
C ASP A 147 2.14 -15.51 4.17
N VAL A 148 1.75 -14.41 3.51
CA VAL A 148 0.67 -13.54 3.97
C VAL A 148 -0.65 -14.30 4.10
N ALA A 149 -0.99 -15.15 3.14
CA ALA A 149 -2.19 -16.00 3.21
C ALA A 149 -2.16 -16.96 4.41
N ALA A 150 -0.99 -17.50 4.75
CA ALA A 150 -0.81 -18.35 5.92
C ALA A 150 -0.96 -17.56 7.23
N GLN A 151 -0.44 -16.34 7.32
CA GLN A 151 -0.66 -15.46 8.48
C GLN A 151 -2.14 -15.11 8.67
N LEU A 152 -2.84 -14.81 7.57
CA LEU A 152 -4.29 -14.60 7.58
C LEU A 152 -5.02 -15.85 8.10
N ALA A 153 -4.72 -17.02 7.54
CA ALA A 153 -5.31 -18.29 7.97
C ALA A 153 -5.03 -18.62 9.44
N GLY A 154 -3.83 -18.24 9.93
CA GLY A 154 -3.42 -18.35 11.33
C GLY A 154 -4.13 -17.39 12.29
N GLY A 155 -5.01 -16.51 11.79
CA GLY A 155 -5.83 -15.65 12.61
C GLY A 155 -5.39 -14.19 12.69
N ASP A 156 -4.33 -13.78 11.99
CA ASP A 156 -3.82 -12.42 12.10
C ASP A 156 -4.83 -11.41 11.50
N GLY A 157 -5.49 -10.66 12.38
CA GLY A 157 -6.48 -9.62 12.04
C GLY A 157 -5.87 -8.26 11.70
N ARG A 158 -4.55 -8.09 11.84
CA ARG A 158 -3.86 -6.80 11.68
C ARG A 158 -3.48 -6.53 10.22
N ILE A 159 -3.37 -7.58 9.40
CA ILE A 159 -3.15 -7.44 7.96
C ILE A 159 -4.48 -7.05 7.29
N LEU A 160 -4.57 -5.79 6.86
CA LEU A 160 -5.78 -5.19 6.30
C LEU A 160 -5.89 -5.38 4.78
N GLY A 161 -4.76 -5.57 4.10
CA GLY A 161 -4.72 -5.69 2.64
C GLY A 161 -3.33 -6.02 2.11
N VAL A 162 -3.26 -6.24 0.81
CA VAL A 162 -2.01 -6.47 0.07
C VAL A 162 -1.94 -5.59 -1.18
N MET A 163 -0.72 -5.28 -1.64
CA MET A 163 -0.46 -4.64 -2.92
C MET A 163 0.39 -5.58 -3.79
N ILE A 164 -0.01 -5.79 -5.05
CA ILE A 164 0.59 -6.75 -6.00
C ILE A 164 0.88 -6.03 -7.31
N GLU A 165 2.08 -6.23 -7.88
CA GLU A 165 2.42 -5.76 -9.22
C GLU A 165 2.11 -6.86 -10.25
N SER A 166 0.99 -6.68 -10.95
CA SER A 166 0.43 -7.63 -11.92
C SER A 166 0.14 -6.93 -13.25
N HIS A 167 0.40 -7.58 -14.37
CA HIS A 167 0.01 -7.12 -15.70
C HIS A 167 -0.50 -8.29 -16.56
N LEU A 168 -0.79 -8.07 -17.84
CA LEU A 168 -1.38 -9.10 -18.70
C LEU A 168 -0.35 -10.22 -18.93
N HIS A 169 0.89 -9.83 -19.18
CA HIS A 169 2.03 -10.70 -19.35
C HIS A 169 3.08 -10.39 -18.28
N GLU A 170 3.87 -11.41 -17.92
CA GLU A 170 4.87 -11.28 -16.86
C GLU A 170 6.11 -10.50 -17.30
N GLY A 171 6.91 -10.11 -16.33
CA GLY A 171 8.19 -9.45 -16.55
C GLY A 171 8.08 -7.95 -16.82
N ARG A 172 9.13 -7.43 -17.44
CA ARG A 172 9.26 -6.05 -17.89
C ARG A 172 9.95 -6.02 -19.25
N GLN A 173 9.83 -4.89 -19.94
CA GLN A 173 10.54 -4.60 -21.18
C GLN A 173 11.17 -3.21 -21.11
N ASP A 174 12.26 -3.01 -21.85
CA ASP A 174 12.89 -1.71 -22.04
C ASP A 174 12.36 -1.02 -23.30
N ILE A 175 12.34 0.32 -23.27
CA ILE A 175 12.07 1.12 -24.47
C ILE A 175 13.34 1.12 -25.33
N VAL A 176 13.30 0.43 -26.46
CA VAL A 176 14.39 0.39 -27.43
C VAL A 176 13.95 1.12 -28.70
N PRO A 177 14.64 2.20 -29.13
CA PRO A 177 14.28 2.93 -30.34
C PRO A 177 14.13 2.02 -31.57
N GLY A 178 13.04 2.19 -32.32
CA GLY A 178 12.73 1.40 -33.51
C GLY A 178 12.18 -0.01 -33.25
N ARG A 179 12.14 -0.46 -31.98
CA ARG A 179 11.51 -1.73 -31.61
C ARG A 179 10.08 -1.48 -31.08
N PRO A 180 9.05 -2.12 -31.64
CA PRO A 180 7.70 -2.00 -31.11
C PRO A 180 7.62 -2.64 -29.72
N LEU A 181 6.83 -2.03 -28.83
CA LEU A 181 6.58 -2.55 -27.49
C LEU A 181 5.70 -3.79 -27.56
N LEU A 182 6.00 -4.77 -26.71
CA LEU A 182 5.15 -5.92 -26.47
C LEU A 182 3.89 -5.45 -25.73
N PRO A 183 2.68 -5.71 -26.26
CA PRO A 183 1.44 -5.39 -25.56
C PRO A 183 1.39 -6.09 -24.19
N GLY A 184 0.90 -5.39 -23.16
CA GLY A 184 0.61 -6.01 -21.86
C GLY A 184 1.82 -6.43 -21.02
N VAL A 185 3.03 -5.98 -21.36
CA VAL A 185 4.27 -6.17 -20.58
C VAL A 185 4.71 -4.82 -19.99
N SER A 186 5.03 -4.79 -18.70
CA SER A 186 5.43 -3.58 -17.96
C SER A 186 6.67 -2.90 -18.56
N LEU A 187 6.73 -1.56 -18.49
CA LEU A 187 7.94 -0.77 -18.84
C LEU A 187 8.81 -0.44 -17.62
N THR A 188 8.27 -0.62 -16.42
CA THR A 188 8.91 -0.23 -15.16
C THR A 188 9.36 -1.47 -14.40
N ASP A 189 8.81 -1.71 -13.21
CA ASP A 189 9.09 -2.91 -12.44
C ASP A 189 8.41 -4.13 -13.08
N ALA A 190 9.04 -5.28 -12.90
CA ALA A 190 8.53 -6.52 -13.46
C ALA A 190 7.27 -6.98 -12.72
N CYS A 191 6.26 -7.41 -13.47
CA CYS A 191 4.98 -7.84 -12.91
C CYS A 191 4.80 -9.36 -13.02
N ILE A 192 3.97 -9.95 -12.16
CA ILE A 192 3.39 -11.27 -12.45
C ILE A 192 2.34 -11.14 -13.58
N SER A 193 2.13 -12.21 -14.33
CA SER A 193 1.11 -12.27 -15.38
C SER A 193 -0.30 -12.44 -14.82
N LEU A 194 -1.31 -12.11 -15.62
CA LEU A 194 -2.72 -12.31 -15.26
C LEU A 194 -3.04 -13.78 -14.94
N ALA A 195 -2.37 -14.72 -15.62
CA ALA A 195 -2.50 -16.15 -15.38
C ALA A 195 -1.97 -16.56 -13.99
N GLN A 196 -0.94 -15.89 -13.48
CA GLN A 196 -0.42 -16.08 -12.12
C GLN A 196 -1.25 -15.33 -11.07
N THR A 197 -1.85 -14.19 -11.42
CA THR A 197 -2.64 -13.36 -10.50
C THR A 197 -3.89 -14.06 -10.00
N GLY A 198 -4.61 -14.81 -10.84
CA GLY A 198 -5.82 -15.55 -10.43
C GLY A 198 -5.57 -16.50 -9.25
N PRO A 199 -4.59 -17.43 -9.34
CA PRO A 199 -4.19 -18.30 -8.25
C PRO A 199 -3.76 -17.56 -6.97
N VAL A 200 -3.00 -16.47 -7.08
CA VAL A 200 -2.58 -15.65 -5.92
C VAL A 200 -3.81 -15.05 -5.20
N LEU A 201 -4.76 -14.49 -5.96
CA LEU A 201 -6.00 -13.96 -5.38
C LEU A 201 -6.85 -15.05 -4.72
N ALA A 202 -6.92 -16.24 -5.32
CA ALA A 202 -7.63 -17.38 -4.75
C ALA A 202 -7.01 -17.84 -3.42
N GLN A 203 -5.68 -17.88 -3.33
CA GLN A 203 -4.95 -18.25 -2.12
C GLN A 203 -5.18 -17.24 -0.98
N LEU A 204 -5.10 -15.94 -1.28
CA LEU A 204 -5.41 -14.88 -0.31
C LEU A 204 -6.87 -14.95 0.16
N ALA A 205 -7.81 -15.21 -0.76
CA ALA A 205 -9.22 -15.38 -0.42
C ALA A 205 -9.44 -16.57 0.52
N ALA A 206 -8.77 -17.71 0.29
CA ALA A 206 -8.81 -18.87 1.17
C ALA A 206 -8.25 -18.54 2.57
N GLY A 207 -7.15 -17.80 2.67
CA GLY A 207 -6.60 -17.32 3.94
C GLY A 207 -7.59 -16.45 4.73
N VAL A 208 -8.29 -15.54 4.05
CA VAL A 208 -9.36 -14.72 4.66
C VAL A 208 -10.53 -15.57 5.13
N GLN A 209 -10.95 -16.59 4.37
CA GLN A 209 -12.03 -17.50 4.75
C GLN A 209 -11.67 -18.31 6.00
N ALA A 210 -10.45 -18.88 6.05
CA ALA A 210 -9.96 -19.61 7.20
C ALA A 210 -9.92 -18.72 8.46
N ARG A 211 -9.46 -17.47 8.34
CA ARG A 211 -9.48 -16.48 9.44
C ARG A 211 -10.88 -16.25 9.99
N ARG A 212 -11.88 -16.15 9.11
CA ARG A 212 -13.28 -15.92 9.51
C ARG A 212 -13.87 -17.13 10.22
N GLN A 213 -13.50 -18.34 9.79
CA GLN A 213 -13.96 -19.58 10.41
C GLN A 213 -13.38 -19.79 11.80
N SER A 214 -12.11 -19.43 12.02
CA SER A 214 -11.47 -19.54 13.35
C SER A 214 -11.97 -18.48 14.35
N GLN A 215 -12.53 -17.38 13.87
CA GLN A 215 -13.11 -16.30 14.70
C GLN A 215 -14.62 -16.41 14.90
N ALA A 216 -15.30 -17.34 14.23
CA ALA A 216 -16.72 -17.57 14.44
C ALA A 216 -16.93 -18.10 15.88
N PRO A 217 -17.83 -17.50 16.68
CA PRO A 217 -18.14 -18.03 18.00
C PRO A 217 -18.60 -19.49 17.85
N HIS A 218 -18.09 -20.40 18.69
CA HIS A 218 -18.57 -21.78 18.75
C HIS A 218 -20.08 -21.76 19.01
N ALA A 219 -20.86 -21.98 17.96
CA ALA A 219 -22.28 -22.24 18.07
C ALA A 219 -22.43 -23.68 18.59
N GLY A 220 -22.36 -23.86 19.91
CA GLY A 220 -22.70 -25.13 20.55
C GLY A 220 -22.02 -25.36 21.89
N GLU A 221 -22.68 -24.94 22.96
CA GLU A 221 -22.96 -25.73 24.17
C GLU A 221 -24.09 -25.02 24.92
N ILE A 222 -25.34 -25.44 24.66
CA ILE A 222 -26.52 -25.27 25.52
C ILE A 222 -27.10 -26.67 25.72
#